data_AF-A0A379AMJ4-F1
#
_entry.id   AF-A0A379AMJ4-F1
#
_cell.length_a   1.000
_cell.length_b   1.000
_cell.length_c   1.000
_cell.angle_alpha   90.00
_cell.angle_beta   90.00
_cell.angle_gamma   90.00
#
_symmetry.space_group_name_H-M   'P 1'
#
loop_
_entity.id
_entity.type
_entity.pdbx_description
1 polymer ?
#
loop_
_entity_poly.entity_id
_entity_poly.type
_entity_poly.pdbx_seq_one_letter_code
_entity_poly.pdbx_strand_id
1 'polypeptide(L)'
;MVESLAFEHPLLQDFPALCRGFLFTSPWQSLTTQGCFTTLTAPVRQGEQLTGEFQQQLQHHFASARKQGIAHPILVGAIPFDVDQPAALFIPESYQTFNRDDLNASASLTEAELPQVRRRTAVPDHDIFIDMVAQAVAATQRGDLDKVVLSRLMDIVAEQPVDTAAPDAAHRGAEP
;
A
#
# COMPACT_ATOMS: atom_id res chain seq x y z
N MET A 1 -3.65 -38.33 8.88
CA MET A 1 -4.02 -37.24 9.82
C MET A 1 -2.80 -36.39 9.99
N VAL A 2 -2.70 -35.30 9.24
CA VAL A 2 -1.70 -34.25 9.50
C VAL A 2 -2.49 -33.19 10.26
N GLU A 3 -2.17 -33.03 11.54
CA GLU A 3 -2.71 -31.95 12.36
C GLU A 3 -2.31 -30.63 11.69
N SER A 4 -3.30 -29.96 11.11
CA SER A 4 -3.18 -28.55 10.73
C SER A 4 -3.11 -27.79 12.04
N LEU A 5 -1.89 -27.50 12.50
CA LEU A 5 -1.67 -26.51 13.54
C LEU A 5 -2.12 -25.17 12.95
N ALA A 6 -3.40 -24.84 13.13
CA ALA A 6 -3.88 -23.48 12.97
C ALA A 6 -3.03 -22.63 13.91
N PHE A 7 -2.08 -21.91 13.34
CA PHE A 7 -1.25 -21.01 14.11
C PHE A 7 -2.16 -19.83 14.45
N GLU A 8 -2.79 -19.89 15.62
CA GLU A 8 -3.53 -18.76 16.17
C GLU A 8 -2.53 -17.63 16.41
N HIS A 9 -2.29 -16.81 15.40
CA HIS A 9 -1.37 -15.70 15.51
C HIS A 9 -2.08 -14.61 16.35
N PRO A 10 -1.62 -14.29 17.59
CA PRO A 10 -2.37 -13.42 18.49
C PRO A 10 -2.62 -12.02 17.91
N LEU A 11 -1.76 -11.59 16.98
CA LEU A 11 -1.92 -10.32 16.25
C LEU A 11 -3.14 -10.29 15.31
N LEU A 12 -3.59 -11.43 14.78
CA LEU A 12 -4.75 -11.47 13.89
C LEU A 12 -6.08 -11.33 14.64
N GLN A 13 -6.07 -11.54 15.96
CA GLN A 13 -7.24 -11.32 16.83
C GLN A 13 -7.49 -9.82 17.10
N ASP A 14 -6.48 -8.96 16.92
CA ASP A 14 -6.57 -7.50 17.06
C ASP A 14 -6.16 -6.82 15.73
N PHE A 15 -6.99 -7.03 14.70
CA PHE A 15 -6.79 -6.43 13.38
C PHE A 15 -6.66 -4.90 13.40
N PRO A 16 -7.34 -4.14 14.29
CA PRO A 16 -7.05 -2.73 14.48
C PRO A 16 -5.64 -2.40 14.95
N ALA A 17 -5.01 -3.24 15.78
CA ALA A 17 -3.60 -3.08 16.12
C ALA A 17 -2.66 -3.37 14.94
N LEU A 18 -3.02 -4.29 14.02
CA LEU A 18 -2.28 -4.55 12.79
C LEU A 18 -2.24 -3.34 11.85
N CYS A 19 -3.32 -2.56 11.82
CA CYS A 19 -3.44 -1.36 10.99
C CYS A 19 -2.77 -0.10 11.58
N ARG A 20 -2.17 -0.20 12.77
CA ARG A 20 -1.36 0.89 13.36
C ARG A 20 0.03 1.02 12.73
N GLY A 21 0.43 0.06 11.90
CA GLY A 21 1.66 0.08 11.11
C GLY A 21 1.39 -0.15 9.62
N PHE A 22 2.29 -0.85 8.94
CA PHE A 22 2.13 -1.22 7.54
C PHE A 22 1.68 -2.69 7.43
N LEU A 23 0.68 -2.96 6.59
CA LEU A 23 0.19 -4.30 6.27
C LEU A 23 0.45 -4.58 4.79
N PHE A 24 1.06 -5.71 4.48
CA PHE A 24 1.26 -6.18 3.11
C PHE A 24 0.92 -7.66 3.01
N THR A 25 0.11 -8.00 2.01
CA THR A 25 -0.29 -9.38 1.74
C THR A 25 0.03 -9.74 0.30
N SER A 26 0.69 -10.89 0.11
CA SER A 26 0.94 -11.45 -1.22
C SER A 26 0.88 -12.99 -1.16
N PRO A 27 0.75 -13.68 -2.31
CA PRO A 27 0.81 -15.15 -2.35
C PRO A 27 2.13 -15.75 -1.85
N TRP A 28 3.21 -14.96 -1.83
CA TRP A 28 4.53 -15.42 -1.40
C TRP A 28 4.79 -15.15 0.08
N GLN A 29 4.48 -13.95 0.54
CA GLN A 29 4.74 -13.51 1.90
C GLN A 29 3.76 -12.42 2.31
N SER A 30 3.23 -12.54 3.53
CA SER A 30 2.43 -11.48 4.15
C SER A 30 3.11 -11.04 5.44
N LEU A 31 3.07 -9.73 5.72
CA LEU A 31 3.72 -9.13 6.87
C LEU A 31 2.94 -7.95 7.44
N THR A 32 3.17 -7.70 8.71
CA THR A 32 2.75 -6.50 9.43
C THR A 32 3.97 -5.86 10.10
N THR A 33 3.95 -4.55 10.29
CA THR A 33 5.04 -3.81 10.94
C THR A 33 4.58 -3.06 12.18
N GLN A 34 5.50 -2.80 13.10
CA GLN A 34 5.27 -1.95 14.27
C GLN A 34 6.40 -0.94 14.46
N GLY A 35 6.04 0.23 14.97
CA GLY A 35 6.97 1.33 15.21
C GLY A 35 7.48 1.97 13.94
N CYS A 36 8.28 3.03 14.11
CA CYS A 36 8.93 3.74 13.02
C CYS A 36 10.32 4.15 13.52
N PHE A 37 11.34 3.42 13.07
CA PHE A 37 12.73 3.73 13.40
C PHE A 37 13.20 5.01 12.70
N THR A 38 12.91 5.12 11.39
CA THR A 38 13.25 6.31 10.61
C THR A 38 12.42 6.37 9.33
N THR A 39 12.15 7.58 8.86
CA THR A 39 11.48 7.83 7.58
C THR A 39 12.50 8.10 6.49
N LEU A 40 12.16 7.73 5.25
CA LEU A 40 12.94 8.03 4.06
C LEU A 40 12.02 8.69 3.03
N THR A 41 12.16 10.00 2.90
CA THR A 41 11.29 10.84 2.04
C THR A 41 11.99 11.33 0.78
N ALA A 42 13.26 10.98 0.58
CA ALA A 42 13.98 11.34 -0.63
C ALA A 42 13.25 10.83 -1.88
N PRO A 43 13.17 11.65 -2.95
CA PRO A 43 12.71 11.18 -4.25
C PRO A 43 13.50 9.95 -4.71
N VAL A 44 12.83 9.08 -5.46
CA VAL A 44 13.42 7.81 -5.94
C VAL A 44 13.88 7.88 -7.40
N ARG A 45 13.98 9.09 -7.96
CA ARG A 45 14.60 9.31 -9.27
C ARG A 45 15.93 8.57 -9.34
N GLN A 46 16.11 7.79 -10.40
CA GLN A 46 17.32 6.98 -10.61
C GLN A 46 17.61 6.00 -9.45
N GLY A 47 16.57 5.50 -8.79
CA GLY A 47 16.68 4.57 -7.66
C GLY A 47 17.41 3.27 -7.99
N GLU A 48 17.57 2.93 -9.27
CA GLU A 48 18.40 1.82 -9.75
C GLU A 48 19.91 2.06 -9.60
N GLN A 49 20.34 3.32 -9.49
CA GLN A 49 21.74 3.67 -9.34
C GLN A 49 22.20 3.43 -7.91
N LEU A 50 22.98 2.37 -7.68
CA LEU A 50 23.46 1.97 -6.35
C LEU A 50 24.31 3.03 -5.64
N THR A 51 24.90 3.94 -6.41
CA THR A 51 25.67 5.08 -5.92
C THR A 51 24.87 6.39 -5.90
N GLY A 52 23.59 6.37 -6.29
CA GLY A 52 22.70 7.51 -6.27
C GLY A 52 22.29 7.90 -4.84
N GLU A 53 21.78 9.11 -4.68
CA GLU A 53 21.46 9.70 -3.37
C GLU A 53 20.50 8.80 -2.56
N PHE A 54 19.40 8.37 -3.18
CA PHE A 54 18.41 7.51 -2.53
C PHE A 54 19.04 6.20 -2.00
N GLN A 55 19.86 5.53 -2.81
CA GLN A 55 20.50 4.27 -2.44
C GLN A 55 21.54 4.46 -1.32
N GLN A 56 22.30 5.56 -1.35
CA GLN A 56 23.25 5.88 -0.28
C GLN A 56 22.53 6.18 1.04
N GLN A 57 21.44 6.95 1.01
CA GLN A 57 20.61 7.22 2.20
C GLN A 57 19.99 5.93 2.75
N LEU A 58 19.45 5.07 1.89
CA LEU A 58 18.90 3.78 2.30
C LEU A 58 19.96 2.89 2.98
N GLN A 59 21.15 2.77 2.37
CA GLN A 59 22.26 2.01 2.95
C GLN A 59 22.69 2.58 4.31
N HIS A 60 22.76 3.90 4.42
CA HIS A 60 23.07 4.59 5.67
C HIS A 60 22.03 4.27 6.76
N HIS A 61 20.74 4.40 6.45
CA HIS A 61 19.66 4.11 7.40
C HIS A 61 19.61 2.64 7.80
N PHE A 62 19.82 1.70 6.88
CA PHE A 62 19.95 0.27 7.21
C PHE A 62 21.16 -0.02 8.10
N ALA A 63 22.31 0.61 7.86
CA ALA A 63 23.48 0.47 8.72
C ALA A 63 23.21 1.03 10.13
N SER A 64 22.50 2.17 10.23
CA SER A 64 22.10 2.77 11.50
C SER A 64 21.12 1.88 12.28
N ALA A 65 20.09 1.36 11.62
CA ALA A 65 19.10 0.45 12.20
C ALA A 65 19.76 -0.81 12.80
N ARG A 66 20.69 -1.43 12.06
CA ARG A 66 21.44 -2.60 12.55
C ARG A 66 22.29 -2.29 13.77
N LYS A 67 22.96 -1.13 13.79
CA LYS A 67 23.75 -0.69 14.97
C LYS A 67 22.88 -0.46 16.20
N GLN A 68 21.60 -0.11 16.02
CA GLN A 68 20.64 0.10 17.09
C GLN A 68 19.85 -1.17 17.47
N GLY A 69 20.24 -2.34 16.94
CA GLY A 69 19.68 -3.64 17.34
C GLY A 69 18.59 -4.20 16.42
N ILE A 70 18.22 -3.51 15.33
CA ILE A 70 17.29 -4.05 14.33
C ILE A 70 18.07 -5.02 13.43
N ALA A 71 17.99 -6.33 13.72
CA ALA A 71 18.80 -7.35 13.05
C ALA A 71 18.57 -7.43 11.53
N HIS A 72 17.30 -7.36 11.10
CA HIS A 72 16.89 -7.49 9.70
C HIS A 72 16.01 -6.30 9.30
N PRO A 73 16.57 -5.10 9.10
CA PRO A 73 15.76 -3.95 8.75
C PRO A 73 15.14 -4.13 7.36
N ILE A 74 13.86 -3.78 7.24
CA ILE A 74 13.12 -3.71 5.98
C ILE A 74 12.73 -2.25 5.70
N LEU A 75 12.45 -1.93 4.45
CA LEU A 75 11.88 -0.65 4.05
C LEU A 75 10.48 -0.91 3.50
N VAL A 76 9.48 -0.19 4.00
CA VAL A 76 8.08 -0.34 3.60
C VAL A 76 7.46 1.02 3.31
N GLY A 77 6.34 1.04 2.59
CA GLY A 77 5.60 2.25 2.27
C GLY A 77 5.25 2.34 0.79
N ALA A 78 5.14 3.57 0.27
CA ALA A 78 4.73 3.84 -1.10
C ALA A 78 5.68 4.79 -1.83
N ILE A 79 5.84 4.56 -3.13
CA ILE A 79 6.56 5.42 -4.07
C ILE A 79 5.51 6.12 -4.95
N PRO A 80 5.58 7.45 -5.12
CA PRO A 80 4.67 8.19 -6.00
C PRO A 80 4.89 7.83 -7.48
N PHE A 81 3.85 8.00 -8.31
CA PHE A 81 3.95 7.80 -9.76
C PHE A 81 5.01 8.69 -10.41
N ASP A 82 5.06 9.96 -9.99
CA ASP A 82 6.16 10.87 -10.31
C ASP A 82 7.29 10.65 -9.30
N VAL A 83 8.35 9.96 -9.75
CA VAL A 83 9.51 9.56 -8.93
C VAL A 83 10.36 10.73 -8.42
N ASP A 84 10.07 11.94 -8.90
CA ASP A 84 10.71 13.18 -8.44
C ASP A 84 10.05 13.75 -7.19
N GLN A 85 8.82 13.30 -6.90
CA GLN A 85 8.13 13.64 -5.67
C GLN A 85 8.70 12.86 -4.48
N PRO A 86 8.58 13.41 -3.26
CA PRO A 86 8.99 12.72 -2.05
C PRO A 86 8.32 11.35 -1.90
N ALA A 87 9.11 10.34 -1.55
CA ALA A 87 8.58 9.02 -1.22
C ALA A 87 7.92 9.01 0.18
N ALA A 88 7.02 8.06 0.41
CA ALA A 88 6.41 7.81 1.71
C ALA A 88 6.91 6.46 2.24
N LEU A 89 8.20 6.38 2.56
CA LEU A 89 8.87 5.15 3.00
C LEU A 89 9.37 5.29 4.44
N PHE A 90 9.44 4.16 5.15
CA PHE A 90 10.03 4.11 6.49
C PHE A 90 10.59 2.72 6.82
N ILE A 91 11.53 2.69 7.78
CA ILE A 91 12.03 1.47 8.40
C ILE A 91 11.26 1.27 9.70
N PRO A 92 10.54 0.15 9.88
CA PRO A 92 9.86 -0.14 11.14
C PRO A 92 10.85 -0.61 12.21
N GLU A 93 10.44 -0.57 13.47
CA GLU A 93 11.23 -1.12 14.58
C GLU A 93 11.18 -2.65 14.60
N SER A 94 10.04 -3.23 14.22
CA SER A 94 9.87 -4.68 14.06
C SER A 94 8.84 -5.02 12.99
N TYR A 95 8.89 -6.25 12.49
CA TYR A 95 7.87 -6.81 11.61
C TYR A 95 7.63 -8.29 11.95
N GLN A 96 6.44 -8.77 11.62
CA GLN A 96 6.06 -10.17 11.78
C GLN A 96 5.41 -10.66 10.49
N THR A 97 5.69 -11.91 10.13
CA THR A 97 5.12 -12.57 8.96
C THR A 97 3.97 -13.47 9.37
N PHE A 98 2.94 -13.56 8.53
CA PHE A 98 1.79 -14.42 8.79
C PHE A 98 1.33 -15.11 7.49
N ASN A 99 0.54 -16.17 7.61
CA ASN A 99 -0.09 -16.79 6.46
C ASN A 99 -1.34 -16.00 6.06
N ARG A 100 -1.46 -15.66 4.77
CA ARG A 100 -2.62 -14.96 4.21
C ARG A 100 -3.93 -15.71 4.49
N ASP A 101 -3.92 -17.03 4.44
CA ASP A 101 -5.12 -17.85 4.65
C ASP A 101 -5.68 -17.69 6.08
N ASP A 102 -4.79 -17.55 7.07
CA ASP A 102 -5.17 -17.31 8.47
C ASP A 102 -5.83 -15.93 8.63
N LEU A 103 -5.33 -14.91 7.91
CA LEU A 103 -5.93 -13.58 7.89
C LEU A 103 -7.34 -13.61 7.28
N ASN A 104 -7.53 -14.32 6.16
CA ASN A 104 -8.83 -14.47 5.51
C ASN A 104 -9.86 -15.18 6.40
N ALA A 105 -9.42 -16.22 7.13
CA ALA A 105 -10.26 -16.94 8.09
C ALA A 105 -10.70 -16.04 9.25
N SER A 106 -9.82 -15.17 9.76
CA SER A 106 -10.13 -14.22 10.85
C SER A 106 -11.05 -13.06 10.41
N ALA A 107 -10.89 -12.57 9.17
CA ALA A 107 -11.64 -11.44 8.64
C ALA A 107 -13.12 -11.76 8.35
N SER A 108 -13.44 -13.05 8.16
CA SER A 108 -14.80 -13.53 7.90
C SER A 108 -15.75 -13.40 9.10
N LEU A 109 -15.30 -12.84 10.23
CA LEU A 109 -16.02 -12.79 11.50
C LEU A 109 -16.73 -11.46 11.79
N THR A 110 -16.60 -10.45 10.93
CA THR A 110 -17.19 -9.12 11.17
C THR A 110 -17.75 -8.52 9.88
N GLU A 111 -19.08 -8.58 9.74
CA GLU A 111 -19.82 -7.81 8.75
C GLU A 111 -19.91 -6.36 9.27
N ALA A 112 -18.86 -5.58 9.00
CA ALA A 112 -18.86 -4.16 9.36
C ALA A 112 -19.82 -3.41 8.45
N GLU A 113 -20.73 -2.62 9.02
CA GLU A 113 -21.60 -1.74 8.23
C GLU A 113 -20.74 -0.76 7.42
N LEU A 114 -20.94 -0.74 6.10
CA LEU A 114 -20.26 0.22 5.24
C LEU A 114 -20.70 1.66 5.62
N PRO A 115 -19.76 2.61 5.69
CA PRO A 115 -20.08 3.98 6.06
C PRO A 115 -21.04 4.59 5.04
N GLN A 116 -22.03 5.35 5.53
CA GLN A 116 -22.97 6.02 4.63
C GLN A 116 -22.25 7.07 3.78
N VAL A 117 -22.48 7.03 2.47
CA VAL A 117 -21.83 7.95 1.54
C VAL A 117 -22.64 9.22 1.40
N ARG A 118 -22.07 10.35 1.82
CA ARG A 118 -22.61 11.69 1.65
C ARG A 118 -22.52 12.19 0.22
N ARG A 119 -21.37 11.95 -0.43
CA ARG A 119 -21.09 12.46 -1.78
C ARG A 119 -20.13 11.55 -2.53
N ARG A 120 -20.37 11.40 -3.83
CA ARG A 120 -19.44 10.80 -4.79
C ARG A 120 -19.21 11.77 -5.95
N THR A 121 -17.96 11.99 -6.34
CA THR A 121 -17.61 12.93 -7.41
C THR A 121 -16.48 12.35 -8.25
N ALA A 122 -16.74 12.13 -9.54
CA ALA A 122 -15.69 11.76 -10.49
C ALA A 122 -14.85 12.99 -10.83
N VAL A 123 -13.52 12.84 -10.83
CA VAL A 123 -12.58 13.92 -11.18
C VAL A 123 -11.52 13.41 -12.17
N PRO A 124 -11.51 13.90 -13.43
CA PRO A 124 -12.56 14.70 -14.06
C PRO A 124 -13.90 13.92 -14.19
N ASP A 125 -14.97 14.63 -14.55
CA ASP A 125 -16.24 14.00 -14.87
C ASP A 125 -16.14 13.11 -16.13
N HIS A 126 -17.22 12.39 -16.43
CA HIS A 126 -17.24 11.40 -17.51
C HIS A 126 -16.94 12.02 -18.88
N ASP A 127 -17.63 13.09 -19.24
CA ASP A 127 -17.56 13.64 -20.60
C ASP A 127 -16.20 14.30 -20.84
N ILE A 128 -15.67 15.01 -19.84
CA ILE A 128 -14.30 15.55 -19.87
C ILE A 128 -13.28 14.41 -20.02
N PHE A 129 -13.45 13.31 -19.29
CA PHE A 129 -12.53 12.18 -19.40
C PHE A 129 -12.57 11.53 -20.80
N ILE A 130 -13.76 11.42 -21.41
CA ILE A 130 -13.90 10.92 -22.79
C ILE A 130 -13.20 11.87 -23.79
N ASP A 131 -13.34 13.18 -23.61
CA ASP A 131 -12.65 14.15 -24.46
C ASP A 131 -11.12 14.05 -24.33
N MET A 132 -10.61 13.81 -23.12
CA MET A 132 -9.18 13.55 -22.89
C MET A 132 -8.71 12.28 -23.59
N VAL A 133 -9.51 11.20 -23.56
CA VAL A 133 -9.21 9.95 -24.27
C VAL A 133 -9.19 10.18 -25.77
N ALA A 134 -10.15 10.91 -26.34
CA ALA A 134 -10.20 11.22 -27.76
C ALA A 134 -8.94 12.01 -28.20
N GLN A 135 -8.51 12.98 -27.40
CA GLN A 135 -7.28 13.73 -27.64
C GLN A 135 -6.02 12.85 -27.61
N ALA A 136 -5.92 11.96 -26.62
CA ALA A 136 -4.83 10.99 -26.51
C ALA A 136 -4.77 10.06 -27.74
N VAL A 137 -5.91 9.53 -28.19
CA VAL A 137 -5.99 8.69 -29.40
C VAL A 137 -5.54 9.46 -30.63
N ALA A 138 -6.00 10.71 -30.80
CA ALA A 138 -5.59 11.54 -31.93
C ALA A 138 -4.07 11.81 -31.92
N ALA A 139 -3.48 12.06 -30.76
CA ALA A 139 -2.04 12.25 -30.61
C ALA A 139 -1.25 10.96 -30.96
N THR A 140 -1.75 9.79 -30.56
CA THR A 140 -1.16 8.51 -30.98
C THR A 140 -1.25 8.30 -32.49
N GLN A 141 -2.39 8.60 -33.10
CA GLN A 141 -2.57 8.46 -34.55
C GLN A 141 -1.67 9.40 -35.37
N ARG A 142 -1.36 10.59 -34.85
CA ARG A 142 -0.39 11.51 -35.46
C ARG A 142 1.06 11.06 -35.31
N GLY A 143 1.34 10.10 -34.43
CA GLY A 143 2.69 9.65 -34.09
C GLY A 143 3.39 10.54 -33.07
N ASP A 144 2.66 11.40 -32.34
CA ASP A 144 3.23 12.25 -31.28
C ASP A 144 3.63 11.41 -30.05
N LEU A 145 2.99 10.25 -29.86
CA LEU A 145 3.25 9.31 -28.77
C LEU A 145 2.80 7.89 -29.15
N ASP A 146 3.54 6.87 -28.70
CA ASP A 146 3.18 5.47 -29.01
C ASP A 146 2.14 4.89 -28.04
N LYS A 147 2.18 5.30 -26.76
CA LYS A 147 1.29 4.82 -25.71
C LYS A 147 1.12 5.88 -24.63
N VAL A 148 -0.11 6.03 -24.15
CA VAL A 148 -0.44 6.81 -22.96
C VAL A 148 -1.43 6.03 -22.10
N VAL A 149 -1.30 6.15 -20.79
CA VAL A 149 -2.29 5.67 -19.81
C VAL A 149 -2.92 6.89 -19.18
N LEU A 150 -4.25 7.01 -19.31
CA LEU A 150 -5.03 8.03 -18.64
C LEU A 150 -5.77 7.40 -17.46
N SER A 151 -5.88 8.15 -16.36
CA SER A 151 -6.63 7.76 -15.18
C SER A 151 -7.56 8.89 -14.75
N ARG A 152 -8.55 8.54 -13.94
CA ARG A 152 -9.45 9.48 -13.27
C ARG A 152 -9.70 9.03 -11.85
N LEU A 153 -10.09 9.96 -11.00
CA LEU A 153 -10.35 9.75 -9.59
C LEU A 153 -11.87 9.65 -9.32
N MET A 154 -12.20 9.04 -8.18
CA MET A 154 -13.54 9.07 -7.60
C MET A 154 -13.40 9.53 -6.15
N ASP A 155 -13.79 10.77 -5.89
CA ASP A 155 -13.79 11.35 -4.55
C ASP A 155 -15.07 10.91 -3.83
N ILE A 156 -14.92 10.19 -2.72
CA ILE A 156 -16.01 9.72 -1.88
C ILE A 156 -15.92 10.41 -0.53
N VAL A 157 -17.01 11.07 -0.12
CA VAL A 157 -17.15 11.67 1.20
C VAL A 157 -18.16 10.84 1.97
N ALA A 158 -17.75 10.25 3.08
CA ALA A 158 -18.63 9.55 4.01
C ALA A 158 -19.25 10.51 5.04
N GLU A 159 -20.40 10.13 5.61
CA GLU A 159 -21.07 10.86 6.70
C GLU A 159 -20.32 10.69 8.04
N GLN A 160 -19.65 9.55 8.23
CA GLN A 160 -18.82 9.27 9.39
C GLN A 160 -17.37 9.01 8.96
N PRO A 161 -16.38 9.17 9.88
CA PRO A 161 -15.02 8.70 9.64
C PRO A 161 -14.99 7.24 9.18
N VAL A 162 -14.22 6.96 8.14
CA VAL A 162 -14.03 5.60 7.64
C VAL A 162 -13.08 4.88 8.59
N ASP A 163 -13.49 3.71 9.07
CA ASP A 163 -12.61 2.84 9.84
C ASP A 163 -11.60 2.16 8.91
N THR A 164 -10.35 2.65 8.95
CA THR A 164 -9.23 2.10 8.15
C THR A 164 -8.72 0.76 8.68
N ALA A 165 -9.18 0.37 9.86
CA ALA A 165 -8.88 -0.87 10.54
C ALA A 165 -10.03 -1.88 10.44
N ALA A 166 -11.17 -1.56 9.82
CA ALA A 166 -12.18 -2.57 9.57
C ALA A 166 -11.65 -3.53 8.48
N PRO A 167 -11.72 -4.86 8.70
CA PRO A 167 -11.34 -5.80 7.66
C PRO A 167 -12.26 -5.58 6.47
N ASP A 168 -11.67 -5.17 5.34
CA ASP A 168 -12.39 -5.01 4.10
C ASP A 168 -12.77 -6.38 3.53
N ALA A 169 -13.86 -6.95 4.08
CA ALA A 169 -14.46 -8.18 3.57
C ALA A 169 -14.91 -8.02 2.11
N ALA A 170 -15.21 -6.79 1.67
CA ALA A 170 -15.69 -6.49 0.33
C ALA A 170 -14.57 -6.45 -0.72
N HIS A 171 -13.36 -5.98 -0.38
CA HIS A 171 -12.23 -5.94 -1.32
C HIS A 171 -11.47 -7.26 -1.39
N ARG A 172 -11.42 -8.04 -0.29
CA ARG A 172 -10.65 -9.31 -0.24
C ARG A 172 -11.37 -10.53 -0.79
N GLY A 173 -12.70 -10.48 -0.94
CA GLY A 173 -13.47 -11.51 -1.67
C GLY A 173 -13.40 -11.36 -3.19
N ALA A 174 -12.94 -10.21 -3.70
CA ALA A 174 -12.91 -9.89 -5.13
C ALA A 174 -11.55 -10.16 -5.79
N GLU A 175 -10.45 -10.23 -5.03
CA GLU A 175 -9.10 -10.55 -5.52
C GLU A 175 -8.48 -11.73 -4.73
N PRO A 176 -8.61 -12.98 -5.22
CA PRO A 176 -8.16 -14.20 -4.51
C PRO A 176 -6.63 -14.34 -4.38
#